data_AF-A0A090TQK5-F1
#
_entry.id   AF-A0A090TQK5-F1
#
_cell.length_a   1.000
_cell.length_b   1.000
_cell.length_c   1.000
_cell.angle_alpha   90.00
_cell.angle_beta   90.00
_cell.angle_gamma   90.00
#
_symmetry.space_group_name_H-M   'P 1'
#
loop_
_entity.id
_entity.type
_entity.pdbx_description
1 polymer ?
#
loop_
_entity_poly.entity_id
_entity_poly.type
_entity_poly.pdbx_seq_one_letter_code
_entity_poly.pdbx_strand_id
1 'polypeptide(L)'
;MLRQTILAIALATTFGCAKQDQIVPSGDDVLGYEQLASAQGCCQSLANLNYQNVTEPGSLDVLLTPKSAKVALKTGRSFAQGIKLPKALGNVDLTVYSVIDKQVLVPTVLILDSDYQVVDVIDDKVIQHRESSLLYKSGFIGEYSVPNRYPDGRVPSYLVVVTTEKAMATSSEPMPPSEFALQSGQVSASDPFYSTNEIRHAAIGLVTLELDYQPTGARLETEAQQQERQQVAEKYVEVDSADVLTAEKEQAFNAAIARAVEKGQFEKALRLSKEAEALGSGSAEQAFVEAMKKY
;
A
#
# COMPACT_ATOMS: atom_id res chain seq x y z
N MET A 1 92.31 -1.68 -11.21
CA MET A 1 92.47 -1.35 -12.65
C MET A 1 91.14 -1.57 -13.36
N LEU A 2 90.58 -0.47 -13.88
CA LEU A 2 89.64 -0.29 -14.99
C LEU A 2 89.01 -1.55 -15.65
N ARG A 3 87.67 -1.59 -15.73
CA ARG A 3 86.90 -1.18 -16.92
C ARG A 3 85.39 -1.42 -16.77
N GLN A 4 84.63 -0.33 -16.93
CA GLN A 4 83.24 -0.35 -17.36
C GLN A 4 83.15 -0.85 -18.80
N THR A 5 82.04 -1.48 -19.19
CA THR A 5 81.42 -1.24 -20.52
C THR A 5 79.99 -1.79 -20.59
N ILE A 6 79.11 -0.90 -21.05
CA ILE A 6 77.70 -1.06 -21.38
C ILE A 6 77.57 -1.79 -22.73
N LEU A 7 76.56 -2.64 -22.90
CA LEU A 7 76.03 -2.96 -24.24
C LEU A 7 74.50 -3.05 -24.18
N ALA A 8 73.85 -2.16 -24.94
CA ALA A 8 72.44 -2.22 -25.27
C ALA A 8 72.26 -3.00 -26.58
N ILE A 9 71.30 -3.93 -26.63
CA ILE A 9 70.76 -4.47 -27.88
C ILE A 9 69.25 -4.58 -27.73
N ALA A 10 68.55 -4.01 -28.70
CA ALA A 10 67.10 -3.95 -28.82
C ALA A 10 66.56 -5.04 -29.76
N LEU A 11 65.27 -5.36 -29.55
CA LEU A 11 64.25 -5.87 -30.49
C LEU A 11 64.33 -7.32 -30.97
N ALA A 12 63.34 -8.13 -30.55
CA ALA A 12 62.23 -8.57 -31.41
C ALA A 12 61.34 -9.56 -30.64
N THR A 13 60.16 -9.13 -30.17
CA THR A 13 59.10 -10.05 -29.76
C THR A 13 57.87 -9.84 -30.63
N THR A 14 57.65 -10.83 -31.49
CA THR A 14 56.39 -11.06 -32.20
C THR A 14 55.32 -11.43 -31.18
N PHE A 15 54.35 -10.55 -30.96
CA PHE A 15 53.08 -10.92 -30.34
C PHE A 15 51.96 -10.80 -31.36
N GLY A 16 51.39 -11.96 -31.70
CA GLY A 16 50.26 -12.10 -32.57
C GLY A 16 49.06 -11.31 -32.07
N CYS A 17 48.36 -10.70 -33.02
CA CYS A 17 47.03 -10.13 -32.81
C CYS A 17 46.04 -11.26 -32.55
N ALA A 18 45.91 -11.69 -31.30
CA ALA A 18 44.69 -12.34 -30.86
C ALA A 18 43.62 -11.24 -30.80
N LYS A 19 42.62 -11.33 -31.67
CA LYS A 19 41.35 -10.60 -31.51
C LYS A 19 40.70 -11.14 -30.23
N GLN A 20 41.08 -10.55 -29.11
CA GLN A 20 40.23 -10.55 -27.94
C GLN A 20 39.09 -9.61 -28.31
N ASP A 21 37.93 -10.16 -28.67
CA ASP A 21 36.68 -9.44 -28.50
C ASP A 21 36.60 -9.13 -27.01
N GLN A 22 37.17 -7.99 -26.65
CA GLN A 22 36.78 -7.30 -25.45
C GLN A 22 35.31 -6.96 -25.70
N ILE A 23 34.44 -7.79 -25.15
CA ILE A 23 33.09 -7.38 -24.78
C ILE A 23 33.33 -6.13 -23.95
N VAL A 24 33.23 -4.98 -24.61
CA VAL A 24 33.06 -3.69 -23.95
C VAL A 24 31.81 -3.91 -23.12
N PRO A 25 31.89 -3.87 -21.78
CA PRO A 25 30.68 -3.83 -20.99
C PRO A 25 29.98 -2.56 -21.44
N SER A 26 28.87 -2.71 -22.15
CA SER A 26 27.92 -1.62 -22.39
C SER A 26 27.39 -1.23 -21.02
N GLY A 27 28.11 -0.33 -20.36
CA GLY A 27 27.62 0.38 -19.20
C GLY A 27 26.32 1.09 -19.56
N ASP A 28 25.45 1.19 -18.55
CA ASP A 28 24.26 2.03 -18.52
C ASP A 28 22.99 1.42 -19.14
N ASP A 29 22.51 0.32 -18.55
CA ASP A 29 21.07 0.07 -18.59
C ASP A 29 20.32 1.11 -17.72
N VAL A 30 20.15 2.31 -18.28
CA VAL A 30 19.44 3.44 -17.64
C VAL A 30 17.95 3.15 -17.44
N LEU A 31 17.41 2.15 -18.15
CA LEU A 31 16.01 1.75 -18.08
C LEU A 31 15.75 0.63 -17.05
N GLY A 32 16.80 -0.07 -16.58
CA GLY A 32 16.75 -1.09 -15.54
C GLY A 32 16.25 -2.48 -15.99
N TYR A 33 16.15 -2.73 -17.30
CA TYR A 33 15.67 -4.00 -17.85
C TYR A 33 16.60 -5.21 -17.61
N GLU A 34 17.90 -5.05 -17.72
CA GLU A 34 18.91 -6.07 -17.50
C GLU A 34 18.87 -6.57 -16.04
N GLN A 35 18.85 -5.65 -15.08
CA GLN A 35 18.77 -6.04 -13.66
C GLN A 35 17.41 -6.62 -13.29
N LEU A 36 16.33 -6.18 -13.96
CA LEU A 36 15.01 -6.76 -13.79
C LEU A 36 14.93 -8.19 -14.36
N ALA A 37 15.54 -8.43 -15.53
CA ALA A 37 15.59 -9.72 -16.19
C ALA A 37 16.43 -10.75 -15.41
N SER A 38 17.47 -10.29 -14.71
CA SER A 38 18.35 -11.13 -13.89
C SER A 38 17.57 -11.93 -12.84
N ALA A 39 17.88 -13.23 -12.72
CA ALA A 39 17.32 -14.09 -11.68
C ALA A 39 17.88 -13.80 -10.27
N GLN A 40 19.02 -13.10 -10.18
CA GLN A 40 19.66 -12.80 -8.90
C GLN A 40 18.76 -11.91 -8.04
N GLY A 41 18.48 -12.32 -6.80
CA GLY A 41 17.63 -11.54 -5.88
C GLY A 41 16.15 -11.49 -6.29
N CYS A 42 15.71 -12.36 -7.20
CA CYS A 42 14.30 -12.53 -7.55
C CYS A 42 13.74 -13.83 -6.92
N CYS A 43 12.46 -13.95 -6.62
CA CYS A 43 11.46 -12.88 -6.52
C CYS A 43 10.81 -12.97 -5.14
N GLN A 44 10.55 -11.82 -4.55
CA GLN A 44 9.94 -11.74 -3.23
C GLN A 44 8.42 -11.84 -3.36
N SER A 45 7.77 -12.42 -2.35
CA SER A 45 6.32 -12.30 -2.20
C SER A 45 5.98 -10.87 -1.79
N LEU A 46 4.75 -10.42 -2.09
CA LEU A 46 4.27 -9.11 -1.66
C LEU A 46 4.37 -8.95 -0.13
N ALA A 47 4.10 -10.01 0.64
CA ALA A 47 4.21 -10.00 2.09
C ALA A 47 5.63 -9.71 2.62
N ASN A 48 6.68 -10.00 1.84
CA ASN A 48 8.07 -9.87 2.26
C ASN A 48 8.72 -8.56 1.80
N LEU A 49 7.98 -7.67 1.14
CA LEU A 49 8.48 -6.35 0.75
C LEU A 49 8.76 -5.48 1.98
N ASN A 50 9.71 -4.54 1.84
CA ASN A 50 9.86 -3.47 2.83
C ASN A 50 8.78 -2.41 2.59
N TYR A 51 7.98 -2.13 3.62
CA TYR A 51 6.89 -1.17 3.56
C TYR A 51 7.26 0.11 4.28
N GLN A 52 7.33 1.22 3.53
CA GLN A 52 7.54 2.55 4.10
C GLN A 52 6.24 3.04 4.75
N ASN A 53 6.31 3.46 6.01
CA ASN A 53 5.15 3.98 6.71
C ASN A 53 4.84 5.41 6.26
N VAL A 54 3.58 5.68 5.95
CA VAL A 54 3.04 7.05 5.82
C VAL A 54 2.49 7.47 7.19
N THR A 55 3.01 8.55 7.75
CA THR A 55 2.60 9.04 9.08
C THR A 55 1.78 10.33 9.03
N GLU A 56 1.89 11.10 7.95
CA GLU A 56 1.20 12.36 7.75
C GLU A 56 0.68 12.49 6.31
N PRO A 57 -0.39 13.27 6.08
CA PRO A 57 -0.85 13.61 4.74
C PRO A 57 0.21 14.39 3.97
N GLY A 58 0.24 14.23 2.65
CA GLY A 58 1.15 14.93 1.75
C GLY A 58 1.84 14.02 0.74
N SER A 59 2.94 14.53 0.19
CA SER A 59 3.70 13.86 -0.87
C SER A 59 4.73 12.88 -0.32
N LEU A 60 4.80 11.71 -0.95
CA LEU A 60 5.76 10.64 -0.71
C LEU A 60 6.42 10.25 -2.03
N ASP A 61 7.74 10.38 -2.08
CA ASP A 61 8.55 9.92 -3.20
C ASP A 61 8.86 8.43 -3.11
N VAL A 62 8.45 7.70 -4.15
CA VAL A 62 8.62 6.26 -4.29
C VAL A 62 9.61 5.99 -5.43
N LEU A 63 10.84 5.63 -5.07
CA LEU A 63 11.90 5.40 -6.03
C LEU A 63 12.06 3.90 -6.32
N LEU A 64 11.81 3.50 -7.57
CA LEU A 64 12.16 2.18 -8.08
C LEU A 64 13.56 2.25 -8.71
N THR A 65 14.47 1.41 -8.23
CA THR A 65 15.88 1.35 -8.67
C THR A 65 16.26 -0.09 -9.00
N PRO A 66 17.42 -0.34 -9.64
CA PRO A 66 17.92 -1.70 -9.85
C PRO A 66 18.17 -2.50 -8.57
N LYS A 67 18.19 -1.84 -7.41
CA LYS A 67 18.36 -2.46 -6.07
C LYS A 67 17.04 -2.69 -5.35
N SER A 68 15.92 -2.17 -5.87
CA SER A 68 14.61 -2.37 -5.28
C SER A 68 14.23 -3.86 -5.31
N ALA A 69 13.31 -4.27 -4.44
CA ALA A 69 12.83 -5.65 -4.41
C ALA A 69 12.19 -6.03 -5.75
N LYS A 70 12.40 -7.26 -6.21
CA LYS A 70 11.79 -7.78 -7.44
C LYS A 70 10.61 -8.69 -7.10
N VAL A 71 9.48 -8.46 -7.75
CA VAL A 71 8.27 -9.28 -7.64
C VAL A 71 7.94 -9.91 -8.99
N ALA A 72 7.33 -11.09 -8.96
CA ALA A 72 6.78 -11.74 -10.15
C ALA A 72 5.26 -11.66 -10.11
N LEU A 73 4.67 -10.95 -11.07
CA LEU A 73 3.23 -10.80 -11.23
C LEU A 73 2.78 -11.49 -12.52
N LYS A 74 1.47 -11.68 -12.68
CA LYS A 74 0.89 -12.15 -13.95
C LYS A 74 1.14 -11.18 -15.10
N THR A 75 1.36 -9.91 -14.79
CA THR A 75 1.66 -8.81 -15.73
C THR A 75 3.16 -8.65 -16.02
N GLY A 76 3.98 -9.59 -15.55
CA GLY A 76 5.44 -9.58 -15.72
C GLY A 76 6.20 -9.40 -14.41
N ARG A 77 7.53 -9.40 -14.50
CA ARG A 77 8.40 -9.03 -13.37
C ARG A 77 8.43 -7.50 -13.24
N SER A 78 8.52 -7.01 -12.01
CA SER A 78 8.70 -5.59 -11.74
C SER A 78 9.62 -5.39 -10.53
N PHE A 79 10.34 -4.28 -10.51
CA PHE A 79 10.78 -3.71 -9.24
C PHE A 79 9.56 -3.23 -8.45
N ALA A 80 9.63 -3.32 -7.13
CA ALA A 80 8.53 -2.99 -6.26
C ALA A 80 9.01 -2.20 -5.04
N GLN A 81 8.18 -1.26 -4.63
CA GLN A 81 8.30 -0.56 -3.35
C GLN A 81 6.94 -0.60 -2.65
N GLY A 82 6.95 -1.07 -1.40
CA GLY A 82 5.77 -1.14 -0.55
C GLY A 82 5.61 0.14 0.26
N ILE A 83 4.36 0.53 0.46
CA ILE A 83 3.94 1.65 1.30
C ILE A 83 2.86 1.14 2.24
N LYS A 84 2.99 1.38 3.54
CA LYS A 84 1.96 1.08 4.53
C LYS A 84 1.02 2.26 4.63
N LEU A 85 -0.26 2.01 4.38
CA LEU A 85 -1.28 3.04 4.48
C LEU A 85 -1.45 3.49 5.94
N PRO A 86 -1.70 4.79 6.17
CA PRO A 86 -1.99 5.31 7.49
C PRO A 86 -3.39 4.90 7.93
N LYS A 87 -3.66 4.97 9.23
CA LYS A 87 -5.03 4.86 9.73
C LYS A 87 -5.78 6.18 9.48
N ALA A 88 -6.59 6.20 8.44
CA ALA A 88 -7.42 7.34 8.08
C ALA A 88 -8.85 7.23 8.62
N LEU A 89 -9.48 8.38 8.88
CA LEU A 89 -10.92 8.52 8.99
C LEU A 89 -11.48 8.69 7.58
N GLY A 90 -12.35 7.78 7.16
CA GLY A 90 -12.90 7.79 5.80
C GLY A 90 -11.89 7.30 4.77
N ASN A 91 -12.07 7.75 3.53
CA ASN A 91 -11.23 7.35 2.39
C ASN A 91 -9.87 8.06 2.45
N VAL A 92 -8.89 7.48 1.73
CA VAL A 92 -7.61 8.12 1.45
C VAL A 92 -7.63 8.53 -0.01
N ASP A 93 -7.60 9.83 -0.28
CA ASP A 93 -7.51 10.34 -1.64
C ASP A 93 -6.05 10.28 -2.07
N LEU A 94 -5.78 9.46 -3.08
CA LEU A 94 -4.46 9.16 -3.59
C LEU A 94 -4.30 9.76 -4.99
N THR A 95 -3.29 10.61 -5.15
CA THR A 95 -2.82 11.04 -6.47
C THR A 95 -1.48 10.42 -6.77
N VAL A 96 -1.34 9.84 -7.96
CA VAL A 96 -0.12 9.19 -8.44
C VAL A 96 0.46 10.05 -9.55
N TYR A 97 1.73 10.47 -9.40
CA TYR A 97 2.46 11.20 -10.43
C TYR A 97 3.69 10.42 -10.86
N SER A 98 3.86 10.19 -12.16
CA SER A 98 5.15 9.85 -12.74
C SER A 98 5.46 10.81 -13.89
N VAL A 99 6.41 11.70 -13.62
CA VAL A 99 6.78 12.77 -14.54
C VAL A 99 7.61 12.20 -15.69
N ILE A 100 7.28 12.63 -16.90
CA ILE A 100 8.06 12.32 -18.10
C ILE A 100 9.32 13.20 -18.13
N ASP A 101 10.46 12.55 -18.35
CA ASP A 101 11.72 13.20 -18.71
C ASP A 101 12.31 12.52 -19.97
N LYS A 102 13.61 12.19 -20.02
CA LYS A 102 14.19 11.41 -21.15
C LYS A 102 13.72 9.95 -21.18
N GLN A 103 13.13 9.52 -20.08
CA GLN A 103 12.45 8.25 -19.88
C GLN A 103 11.34 8.45 -18.85
N VAL A 104 10.47 7.46 -18.69
CA VAL A 104 9.40 7.50 -17.69
C VAL A 104 9.09 6.11 -17.18
N LEU A 105 8.75 5.97 -15.89
CA LEU A 105 8.17 4.74 -15.38
C LEU A 105 6.65 4.86 -15.48
N VAL A 106 5.97 3.96 -16.16
CA VAL A 106 4.49 3.94 -16.15
C VAL A 106 4.03 3.10 -14.98
N PRO A 107 3.47 3.69 -13.90
CA PRO A 107 3.22 2.96 -12.69
C PRO A 107 1.89 2.19 -12.74
N THR A 108 1.82 1.16 -11.94
CA THR A 108 0.59 0.48 -11.50
C THR A 108 0.68 0.37 -9.99
N VAL A 109 -0.40 0.70 -9.29
CA VAL A 109 -0.44 0.64 -7.82
C VAL A 109 -1.35 -0.50 -7.41
N LEU A 110 -0.78 -1.52 -6.79
CA LEU A 110 -1.55 -2.60 -6.17
C LEU A 110 -2.04 -2.11 -4.81
N ILE A 111 -3.31 -2.33 -4.49
CA ILE A 111 -3.88 -2.12 -3.17
C ILE A 111 -4.00 -3.47 -2.49
N LEU A 112 -3.43 -3.61 -1.28
CA LEU A 112 -3.37 -4.86 -0.55
C LEU A 112 -4.08 -4.75 0.80
N ASP A 113 -4.66 -5.86 1.28
CA ASP A 113 -5.19 -5.97 2.63
C ASP A 113 -4.12 -6.28 3.69
N SER A 114 -4.54 -6.51 4.93
CA SER A 114 -3.66 -6.84 6.05
C SER A 114 -2.92 -8.17 5.88
N ASP A 115 -3.42 -9.07 5.03
CA ASP A 115 -2.82 -10.37 4.70
C ASP A 115 -1.99 -10.32 3.41
N TYR A 116 -1.69 -9.10 2.94
CA TYR A 116 -0.92 -8.82 1.73
C TYR A 116 -1.54 -9.40 0.45
N GLN A 117 -2.85 -9.64 0.44
CA GLN A 117 -3.58 -10.05 -0.75
C GLN A 117 -4.03 -8.82 -1.52
N VAL A 118 -3.94 -8.90 -2.86
CA VAL A 118 -4.40 -7.80 -3.72
C VAL A 118 -5.93 -7.70 -3.64
N VAL A 119 -6.42 -6.53 -3.24
CA VAL A 119 -7.85 -6.21 -3.17
C VAL A 119 -8.32 -5.41 -4.37
N ASP A 120 -7.44 -4.56 -4.90
CA ASP A 120 -7.74 -3.69 -6.04
C ASP A 120 -6.45 -3.23 -6.73
N VAL A 121 -6.56 -2.66 -7.93
CA VAL A 121 -5.44 -2.23 -8.77
C VAL A 121 -5.74 -0.91 -9.46
N ILE A 122 -4.86 0.07 -9.27
CA ILE A 122 -4.86 1.33 -10.00
C ILE A 122 -3.95 1.18 -11.22
N ASP A 123 -4.54 0.99 -12.40
CA ASP A 123 -3.86 0.64 -13.66
C ASP A 123 -3.95 1.76 -14.73
N ASP A 124 -3.67 1.41 -15.99
CA ASP A 124 -3.66 2.30 -17.16
C ASP A 124 -5.03 2.92 -17.50
N LYS A 125 -6.11 2.49 -16.83
CA LYS A 125 -7.43 3.13 -16.94
C LYS A 125 -7.54 4.36 -16.06
N VAL A 126 -6.87 4.36 -14.90
CA VAL A 126 -6.88 5.47 -13.93
C VAL A 126 -5.66 6.36 -14.13
N ILE A 127 -4.48 5.75 -14.23
CA ILE A 127 -3.20 6.44 -14.41
C ILE A 127 -2.98 6.63 -15.91
N GLN A 128 -3.24 7.83 -16.39
CA GLN A 128 -3.19 8.15 -17.81
C GLN A 128 -2.16 9.22 -18.10
N HIS A 129 -1.67 9.24 -19.34
CA HIS A 129 -0.87 10.34 -19.82
C HIS A 129 -1.66 11.65 -19.73
N ARG A 130 -1.02 12.68 -19.18
CA ARG A 130 -1.50 14.05 -19.07
C ARG A 130 -0.43 14.97 -19.61
N GLU A 131 -0.82 15.79 -20.58
CA GLU A 131 0.04 16.84 -21.12
C GLU A 131 0.40 17.85 -20.03
N SER A 132 1.51 18.54 -20.22
CA SER A 132 1.92 19.61 -19.30
C SER A 132 0.85 20.70 -19.20
N SER A 133 0.60 21.16 -17.97
CA SER A 133 -0.25 22.32 -17.67
C SER A 133 0.55 23.37 -16.91
N LEU A 134 -0.08 24.50 -16.57
CA LEU A 134 0.53 25.51 -15.70
C LEU A 134 0.86 24.96 -14.30
N LEU A 135 0.14 23.93 -13.84
CA LEU A 135 0.25 23.38 -12.48
C LEU A 135 1.18 22.15 -12.39
N TYR A 136 1.37 21.40 -13.48
CA TYR A 136 2.12 20.15 -13.46
C TYR A 136 2.86 19.89 -14.78
N LYS A 137 4.01 19.22 -14.67
CA LYS A 137 4.76 18.71 -15.81
C LYS A 137 4.01 17.56 -16.47
N SER A 138 4.30 17.32 -17.75
CA SER A 138 3.76 16.17 -18.44
C SER A 138 4.15 14.86 -17.76
N GLY A 139 3.25 13.90 -17.75
CA GLY A 139 3.47 12.64 -17.06
C GLY A 139 2.29 11.71 -17.10
N PHE A 140 2.43 10.59 -16.39
CA PHE A 140 1.35 9.68 -16.07
C PHE A 140 0.76 10.07 -14.73
N ILE A 141 -0.50 10.49 -14.73
CA ILE A 141 -1.20 11.01 -13.56
C ILE A 141 -2.51 10.23 -13.37
N GLY A 142 -2.80 9.83 -12.14
CA GLY A 142 -4.05 9.18 -11.76
C GLY A 142 -4.52 9.63 -10.39
N GLU A 143 -5.82 9.85 -10.25
CA GLU A 143 -6.48 10.19 -9.00
C GLU A 143 -7.42 9.05 -8.61
N TYR A 144 -7.34 8.60 -7.36
CA TYR A 144 -8.10 7.46 -6.86
C TYR A 144 -8.46 7.63 -5.38
N SER A 145 -9.74 7.45 -5.04
CA SER A 145 -10.18 7.47 -3.63
C SER A 145 -10.17 6.05 -3.08
N VAL A 146 -9.16 5.72 -2.27
CA VAL A 146 -9.03 4.40 -1.64
C VAL A 146 -10.05 4.30 -0.48
N PRO A 147 -11.04 3.41 -0.56
CA PRO A 147 -12.05 3.29 0.50
C PRO A 147 -11.43 2.69 1.76
N ASN A 148 -11.97 3.02 2.94
CA ASN A 148 -11.52 2.37 4.19
C ASN A 148 -11.90 0.87 4.27
N ARG A 149 -12.82 0.41 3.43
CA ARG A 149 -13.25 -0.98 3.32
C ARG A 149 -13.88 -1.23 1.96
N TYR A 150 -13.48 -2.31 1.29
CA TYR A 150 -14.09 -2.76 0.04
C TYR A 150 -15.44 -3.48 0.29
N PRO A 151 -16.31 -3.62 -0.73
CA PRO A 151 -17.60 -4.28 -0.59
C PRO A 151 -17.54 -5.73 -0.09
N ASP A 152 -16.43 -6.42 -0.33
CA ASP A 152 -16.17 -7.78 0.15
C ASP A 152 -15.67 -7.84 1.61
N GLY A 153 -15.63 -6.69 2.28
CA GLY A 153 -15.22 -6.54 3.68
C GLY A 153 -13.72 -6.39 3.88
N ARG A 154 -12.88 -6.51 2.85
CA ARG A 154 -11.42 -6.38 3.01
C ARG A 154 -11.03 -4.92 3.25
N VAL A 155 -10.04 -4.72 4.12
CA VAL A 155 -9.56 -3.40 4.54
C VAL A 155 -8.21 -3.13 3.89
N PRO A 156 -8.06 -2.10 3.03
CA PRO A 156 -6.77 -1.78 2.44
C PRO A 156 -5.80 -1.32 3.53
N SER A 157 -4.61 -1.90 3.49
CA SER A 157 -3.55 -1.71 4.49
C SER A 157 -2.21 -1.33 3.86
N TYR A 158 -1.98 -1.68 2.59
CA TYR A 158 -0.74 -1.38 1.89
C TYR A 158 -0.98 -0.99 0.44
N LEU A 159 -0.07 -0.17 -0.09
CA LEU A 159 0.11 0.06 -1.52
C LEU A 159 1.42 -0.58 -1.97
N VAL A 160 1.48 -1.08 -3.19
CA VAL A 160 2.73 -1.50 -3.83
C VAL A 160 2.82 -0.88 -5.21
N VAL A 161 3.83 -0.05 -5.42
CA VAL A 161 4.11 0.58 -6.72
C VAL A 161 4.97 -0.38 -7.55
N VAL A 162 4.49 -0.69 -8.75
CA VAL A 162 5.13 -1.55 -9.75
C VAL A 162 4.95 -0.96 -11.14
N THR A 163 5.51 -1.60 -12.16
CA THR A 163 5.13 -1.41 -13.58
C THR A 163 4.77 -2.77 -14.19
N THR A 164 4.42 -2.79 -15.48
CA THR A 164 4.02 -4.01 -16.19
C THR A 164 4.88 -4.23 -17.42
N GLU A 165 5.01 -5.48 -17.86
CA GLU A 165 5.72 -5.82 -19.08
C GLU A 165 5.09 -5.16 -20.31
N LYS A 166 3.75 -5.10 -20.37
CA LYS A 166 3.01 -4.38 -21.41
C LYS A 166 3.42 -2.90 -21.46
N ALA A 167 3.46 -2.23 -20.31
CA ALA A 167 3.82 -0.81 -20.25
C ALA A 167 5.29 -0.58 -20.60
N MET A 168 6.20 -1.46 -20.15
CA MET A 168 7.63 -1.36 -20.49
C MET A 168 7.91 -1.65 -21.98
N ALA A 169 7.06 -2.41 -22.66
CA ALA A 169 7.21 -2.73 -24.08
C ALA A 169 6.79 -1.59 -25.03
N THR A 170 6.30 -0.46 -24.50
CA THR A 170 5.86 0.69 -25.28
C THR A 170 6.70 1.94 -25.00
N SER A 171 6.46 2.99 -25.77
CA SER A 171 7.02 4.33 -25.60
C SER A 171 5.90 5.38 -25.65
N SER A 172 6.20 6.58 -25.15
CA SER A 172 5.35 7.76 -25.36
C SER A 172 5.88 8.58 -26.54
N GLU A 173 4.96 9.22 -27.27
CA GLU A 173 5.31 10.08 -28.41
C GLU A 173 6.20 11.26 -27.99
N PRO A 174 6.99 11.84 -28.91
CA PRO A 174 7.73 13.07 -28.65
C PRO A 174 6.79 14.16 -28.10
N MET A 175 7.26 14.85 -27.07
CA MET A 175 6.52 15.86 -26.34
C MET A 175 7.19 17.23 -26.54
N PRO A 176 6.94 17.93 -27.66
CA PRO A 176 7.54 19.23 -27.86
C PRO A 176 7.14 20.19 -26.72
N PRO A 177 8.08 21.03 -26.26
CA PRO A 177 7.84 21.98 -25.19
C PRO A 177 6.76 22.99 -25.59
N SER A 178 5.95 23.44 -24.62
CA SER A 178 4.91 24.44 -24.88
C SER A 178 5.51 25.78 -25.31
N GLU A 179 4.74 26.58 -26.06
CA GLU A 179 5.18 27.92 -26.50
C GLU A 179 5.60 28.80 -25.30
N PHE A 180 4.86 28.71 -24.19
CA PHE A 180 5.21 29.39 -22.95
C PHE A 180 6.58 28.95 -22.40
N ALA A 181 6.87 27.64 -22.39
CA ALA A 181 8.14 27.13 -21.91
C ALA A 181 9.31 27.64 -22.76
N LEU A 182 9.13 27.73 -24.09
CA LEU A 182 10.11 28.32 -25.02
C LEU A 182 10.34 29.80 -24.74
N GLN A 183 9.28 30.59 -24.50
CA GLN A 183 9.39 32.03 -24.24
C GLN A 183 10.00 32.35 -22.86
N SER A 184 9.81 31.48 -21.87
CA SER A 184 10.33 31.67 -20.51
C SER A 184 11.86 31.52 -20.38
N GLY A 185 12.55 31.06 -21.43
CA GLY A 185 14.00 30.84 -21.40
C GLY A 185 14.43 29.61 -20.60
N GLN A 186 13.51 28.67 -20.34
CA GLN A 186 13.82 27.42 -19.66
C GLN A 186 14.77 26.57 -20.52
N VAL A 187 15.95 26.25 -19.98
CA VAL A 187 17.00 25.49 -20.71
C VAL A 187 16.48 24.13 -21.18
N SER A 188 15.71 23.42 -20.36
CA SER A 188 15.11 22.12 -20.72
C SER A 188 14.09 22.20 -21.84
N ALA A 189 13.41 23.35 -22.00
CA ALA A 189 12.47 23.58 -23.10
C ALA A 189 13.19 23.80 -24.44
N SER A 190 14.52 23.91 -24.46
CA SER A 190 15.30 24.00 -25.70
C SER A 190 16.01 22.70 -26.06
N ASP A 191 15.89 21.65 -25.24
CA ASP A 191 16.48 20.34 -25.54
C ASP A 191 15.71 19.69 -26.71
N PRO A 192 16.36 19.47 -27.88
CA PRO A 192 15.71 18.87 -29.04
C PRO A 192 15.24 17.44 -28.78
N PHE A 193 15.70 16.81 -27.70
CA PHE A 193 15.30 15.45 -27.34
C PHE A 193 13.78 15.31 -27.30
N TYR A 194 13.11 16.23 -26.60
CA TYR A 194 11.67 16.13 -26.35
C TYR A 194 10.83 16.36 -27.61
N SER A 195 11.31 17.06 -28.62
CA SER A 195 10.55 17.29 -29.86
C SER A 195 10.77 16.24 -30.95
N THR A 196 11.77 15.36 -30.79
CA THR A 196 12.22 14.47 -31.88
C THR A 196 12.33 13.00 -31.49
N ASN A 197 12.48 12.68 -30.20
CA ASN A 197 12.68 11.32 -29.73
C ASN A 197 11.47 10.83 -28.95
N GLU A 198 11.15 9.56 -29.14
CA GLU A 198 10.19 8.87 -28.29
C GLU A 198 10.73 8.76 -26.86
N ILE A 199 9.83 8.90 -25.89
CA ILE A 199 10.15 8.73 -24.49
C ILE A 199 10.01 7.24 -24.17
N ARG A 200 11.14 6.60 -23.89
CA ARG A 200 11.14 5.18 -23.52
C ARG A 200 10.56 4.99 -22.13
N HIS A 201 9.72 3.97 -21.98
CA HIS A 201 9.28 3.55 -20.66
C HIS A 201 10.41 2.79 -19.95
N ALA A 202 10.49 2.85 -18.63
CA ALA A 202 11.57 2.27 -17.85
C ALA A 202 11.02 1.34 -16.75
N ALA A 203 11.82 0.35 -16.36
CA ALA A 203 11.56 -0.50 -15.20
C ALA A 203 11.84 0.24 -13.87
N ILE A 204 12.61 1.31 -13.93
CA ILE A 204 13.05 2.13 -12.79
C ILE A 204 12.61 3.59 -13.00
N GLY A 205 12.44 4.32 -11.91
CA GLY A 205 11.99 5.70 -11.96
C GLY A 205 11.42 6.18 -10.64
N LEU A 206 11.14 7.47 -10.58
CA LEU A 206 10.48 8.12 -9.47
C LEU A 206 8.97 8.17 -9.72
N VAL A 207 8.21 7.79 -8.70
CA VAL A 207 6.76 7.97 -8.63
C VAL A 207 6.48 8.76 -7.37
N THR A 208 5.79 9.89 -7.47
CA THR A 208 5.34 10.65 -6.31
C THR A 208 3.90 10.26 -6.01
N LEU A 209 3.64 9.80 -4.80
CA LEU A 209 2.30 9.56 -4.28
C LEU A 209 1.90 10.74 -3.40
N GLU A 210 0.77 11.38 -3.66
CA GLU A 210 0.18 12.37 -2.78
C GLU A 210 -1.00 11.72 -2.07
N LEU A 211 -0.95 11.66 -0.74
CA LEU A 211 -2.00 11.07 0.08
C LEU A 211 -2.68 12.17 0.89
N ASP A 212 -3.93 12.48 0.56
CA ASP A 212 -4.80 13.32 1.36
C ASP A 212 -5.75 12.44 2.19
N TYR A 213 -5.72 12.62 3.50
CA TYR A 213 -6.56 11.87 4.42
C TYR A 213 -6.64 12.57 5.77
N GLN A 214 -7.73 12.32 6.50
CA GLN A 214 -7.85 12.76 7.88
C GLN A 214 -7.26 11.69 8.81
N PRO A 215 -6.14 11.92 9.52
CA PRO A 215 -5.60 10.93 10.42
C PRO A 215 -6.56 10.65 11.58
N THR A 216 -6.74 9.37 11.93
CA THR A 216 -7.51 8.94 13.12
C THR A 216 -7.00 9.55 14.43
N GLY A 217 -5.77 10.10 14.44
CA GLY A 217 -5.16 10.74 15.59
C GLY A 217 -5.28 12.26 15.70
N ALA A 218 -5.96 12.96 14.79
CA ALA A 218 -6.17 14.42 14.90
C ALA A 218 -7.01 14.82 16.15
N ARG A 219 -7.68 13.84 16.77
CA ARG A 219 -8.09 13.87 18.19
C ARG A 219 -7.97 12.45 18.75
N LEU A 220 -6.75 12.02 19.08
CA LEU A 220 -6.63 11.02 20.15
C LEU A 220 -7.04 11.77 21.42
N GLU A 221 -8.27 11.55 21.88
CA GLU A 221 -8.62 11.91 23.24
C GLU A 221 -7.59 11.25 24.15
N THR A 222 -6.87 12.05 24.92
CA THR A 222 -5.93 11.51 25.91
C THR A 222 -6.71 10.65 26.89
N GLU A 223 -6.05 9.70 27.56
CA GLU A 223 -6.70 8.90 28.61
C GLU A 223 -7.38 9.79 29.66
N ALA A 224 -6.79 10.95 29.96
CA ALA A 224 -7.39 11.97 30.82
C ALA A 224 -8.68 12.57 30.25
N GLN A 225 -8.72 12.88 28.94
CA GLN A 225 -9.93 13.39 28.27
C GLN A 225 -11.02 12.31 28.14
N GLN A 226 -10.63 11.05 27.96
CA GLN A 226 -11.57 9.92 27.95
C GLN A 226 -12.16 9.69 29.34
N GLN A 227 -11.33 9.71 30.38
CA GLN A 227 -11.75 9.60 31.78
C GLN A 227 -12.63 10.78 32.19
N GLU A 228 -12.27 12.01 31.82
CA GLU A 228 -13.08 13.19 32.09
C GLU A 228 -14.44 13.10 31.40
N ARG A 229 -14.49 12.66 30.14
CA ARG A 229 -15.74 12.46 29.42
C ARG A 229 -16.59 11.34 30.02
N GLN A 230 -15.97 10.23 30.44
CA GLN A 230 -16.66 9.13 31.12
C GLN A 230 -17.22 9.57 32.46
N GLN A 231 -16.46 10.28 33.28
CA GLN A 231 -16.90 10.85 34.57
C GLN A 231 -18.02 11.88 34.38
N VAL A 232 -17.93 12.71 33.34
CA VAL A 232 -18.99 13.67 32.99
C VAL A 232 -20.22 12.91 32.49
N ALA A 233 -20.10 11.87 31.68
CA ALA A 233 -21.23 11.06 31.23
C ALA A 233 -21.90 10.32 32.39
N GLU A 234 -21.15 9.73 33.32
CA GLU A 234 -21.63 9.08 34.54
C GLU A 234 -22.37 10.04 35.47
N LYS A 235 -22.06 11.34 35.42
CA LYS A 235 -22.79 12.38 36.17
C LYS A 235 -24.20 12.64 35.61
N TYR A 236 -24.43 12.38 34.33
CA TYR A 236 -25.71 12.64 33.64
C TYR A 236 -26.48 11.35 33.28
N VAL A 237 -25.81 10.20 33.32
CA VAL A 237 -26.38 8.88 33.13
C VAL A 237 -26.23 8.15 34.46
N GLU A 238 -27.32 8.06 35.24
CA GLU A 238 -27.40 7.05 36.29
C GLU A 238 -27.38 5.69 35.58
N VAL A 239 -26.20 5.07 35.53
CA VAL A 239 -26.14 3.64 35.28
C VAL A 239 -26.75 3.02 36.52
N ASP A 240 -28.03 2.68 36.43
CA ASP A 240 -28.68 1.85 37.43
C ASP A 240 -28.01 0.46 37.37
N SER A 241 -26.88 0.37 38.05
CA SER A 241 -26.12 -0.87 38.25
C SER A 241 -26.92 -1.91 39.04
N ALA A 242 -28.12 -1.57 39.51
CA ALA A 242 -29.06 -2.53 40.07
C ALA A 242 -29.69 -3.45 39.03
N ASP A 243 -29.69 -3.12 37.73
CA ASP A 243 -30.36 -3.92 36.69
C ASP A 243 -29.43 -4.67 35.73
N VAL A 244 -28.11 -4.58 35.89
CA VAL A 244 -27.20 -5.46 35.14
C VAL A 244 -27.35 -6.89 35.65
N LEU A 245 -27.68 -7.82 34.75
CA LEU A 245 -27.72 -9.24 35.04
C LEU A 245 -26.31 -9.73 35.37
N THR A 246 -26.05 -9.94 36.67
CA THR A 246 -24.84 -10.61 37.13
C THR A 246 -24.98 -12.13 36.98
N ALA A 247 -23.86 -12.85 36.94
CA ALA A 247 -23.88 -14.31 36.87
C ALA A 247 -24.68 -14.97 38.02
N GLU A 248 -24.67 -14.37 39.21
CA GLU A 248 -25.46 -14.83 40.37
C GLU A 248 -26.96 -14.62 40.17
N LYS A 249 -27.36 -13.46 39.63
CA LYS A 249 -28.77 -13.17 39.28
C LYS A 249 -29.24 -14.09 38.15
N GLU A 250 -28.41 -14.36 37.15
CA GLU A 250 -28.73 -15.29 36.06
C GLU A 250 -28.99 -16.71 36.58
N GLN A 251 -28.14 -17.21 37.48
CA GLN A 251 -28.36 -18.50 38.13
C GLN A 251 -29.65 -18.51 38.97
N ALA A 252 -29.96 -17.41 39.66
CA ALA A 252 -31.21 -17.27 40.42
C ALA A 252 -32.45 -17.30 39.53
N PHE A 253 -32.42 -16.63 38.36
CA PHE A 253 -33.47 -16.71 37.35
C PHE A 253 -33.65 -18.14 36.84
N ASN A 254 -32.56 -18.82 36.44
CA ASN A 254 -32.60 -20.20 35.96
C ASN A 254 -33.21 -21.16 37.00
N ALA A 255 -32.83 -21.02 38.28
CA ALA A 255 -33.39 -21.81 39.37
C ALA A 255 -34.87 -21.48 39.65
N ALA A 256 -35.30 -20.23 39.45
CA ALA A 256 -36.70 -19.84 39.59
C ALA A 256 -37.57 -20.38 38.44
N ILE A 257 -37.04 -20.36 37.21
CA ILE A 257 -37.66 -20.94 36.01
C ILE A 257 -37.89 -22.44 36.21
N ALA A 258 -36.85 -23.20 36.59
CA ALA A 258 -36.95 -24.64 36.81
C ALA A 258 -38.01 -25.00 37.88
N ARG A 259 -37.99 -24.31 39.03
CA ARG A 259 -38.98 -24.51 40.11
C ARG A 259 -40.41 -24.16 39.69
N ALA A 260 -40.58 -23.17 38.82
CA ALA A 260 -41.90 -22.80 38.31
C ALA A 260 -42.45 -23.90 37.37
N VAL A 261 -41.60 -24.47 36.52
CA VAL A 261 -41.96 -25.60 35.66
C VAL A 261 -42.31 -26.84 36.48
N GLU A 262 -41.48 -27.22 37.47
CA GLU A 262 -41.76 -28.34 38.39
C GLU A 262 -43.13 -28.24 39.09
N LYS A 263 -43.58 -27.00 39.35
CA LYS A 263 -44.88 -26.72 39.99
C LYS A 263 -46.03 -26.56 39.00
N GLY A 264 -45.81 -26.81 37.70
CA GLY A 264 -46.81 -26.61 36.64
C GLY A 264 -47.16 -25.15 36.37
N GLN A 265 -46.34 -24.20 36.83
CA GLN A 265 -46.57 -22.74 36.70
C GLN A 265 -45.94 -22.21 35.39
N PHE A 266 -46.37 -22.74 34.25
CA PHE A 266 -45.72 -22.49 32.95
C PHE A 266 -45.74 -21.01 32.53
N GLU A 267 -46.84 -20.29 32.74
CA GLU A 267 -46.92 -18.85 32.44
C GLU A 267 -45.90 -18.04 33.24
N LYS A 268 -45.72 -18.41 34.52
CA LYS A 268 -44.73 -17.77 35.39
C LYS A 268 -43.31 -18.10 34.94
N ALA A 269 -43.04 -19.35 34.58
CA ALA A 269 -41.75 -19.78 34.06
C ALA A 269 -41.38 -19.05 32.75
N LEU A 270 -42.34 -18.91 31.83
CA LEU A 270 -42.14 -18.17 30.58
C LEU A 270 -41.90 -16.67 30.81
N ARG A 271 -42.63 -16.06 31.75
CA ARG A 271 -42.41 -14.66 32.13
C ARG A 271 -41.01 -14.43 32.69
N LEU A 272 -40.55 -15.30 33.58
CA LEU A 272 -39.21 -15.24 34.17
C LEU A 272 -38.11 -15.42 33.11
N SER A 273 -38.31 -16.29 32.11
CA SER A 273 -37.36 -16.44 30.99
C SER A 273 -37.20 -15.13 30.20
N LYS A 274 -38.32 -14.53 29.79
CA LYS A 274 -38.32 -13.28 29.03
C LYS A 274 -37.75 -12.09 29.80
N GLU A 275 -38.00 -12.05 31.10
CA GLU A 275 -37.44 -11.03 32.00
C GLU A 275 -35.91 -11.15 32.08
N ALA A 276 -35.40 -12.37 32.25
CA ALA A 276 -33.96 -12.62 32.27
C ALA A 276 -33.30 -12.33 30.91
N GLU A 277 -33.93 -12.68 29.79
CA GLU A 277 -33.46 -12.34 28.42
C GLU A 277 -33.41 -10.82 28.21
N ALA A 278 -34.42 -10.08 28.66
CA ALA A 278 -34.45 -8.62 28.56
C ALA A 278 -33.31 -7.95 29.35
N LEU A 279 -32.83 -8.60 30.42
CA LEU A 279 -31.67 -8.18 31.21
C LEU A 279 -30.33 -8.72 30.64
N GLY A 280 -30.35 -9.43 29.52
CA GLY A 280 -29.15 -9.92 28.82
C GLY A 280 -28.75 -11.37 29.12
N SER A 281 -29.63 -12.20 29.67
CA SER A 281 -29.34 -13.62 29.93
C SER A 281 -29.14 -14.40 28.63
N GLY A 282 -28.05 -15.16 28.56
CA GLY A 282 -27.80 -16.11 27.48
C GLY A 282 -28.30 -17.53 27.76
N SER A 283 -28.80 -17.80 28.97
CA SER A 283 -29.13 -19.16 29.43
C SER A 283 -30.58 -19.38 29.88
N ALA A 284 -31.37 -18.31 30.05
CA ALA A 284 -32.73 -18.39 30.57
C ALA A 284 -33.69 -19.22 29.69
N GLU A 285 -33.67 -19.00 28.37
CA GLU A 285 -34.50 -19.77 27.43
C GLU A 285 -34.16 -21.26 27.48
N GLN A 286 -32.86 -21.58 27.51
CA GLN A 286 -32.40 -22.96 27.59
C GLN A 286 -32.81 -23.63 28.92
N ALA A 287 -32.73 -22.91 30.04
CA ALA A 287 -33.18 -23.40 31.33
C ALA A 287 -34.69 -23.72 31.35
N PHE A 288 -35.50 -22.89 30.69
CA PHE A 288 -36.94 -23.15 30.52
C PHE A 288 -37.18 -24.41 29.69
N VAL A 289 -36.54 -24.53 28.53
CA VAL A 289 -36.68 -25.68 27.63
C VAL A 289 -36.22 -26.98 28.30
N GLU A 290 -35.11 -26.96 29.04
CA GLU A 290 -34.60 -28.12 29.77
C GLU A 290 -35.51 -28.56 30.90
N ALA A 291 -36.09 -27.61 31.64
CA ALA A 291 -37.05 -27.93 32.69
C ALA A 291 -38.34 -28.55 32.12
N MET A 292 -38.84 -28.01 30.99
CA MET A 292 -40.02 -28.55 30.30
C MET A 292 -39.82 -29.98 29.78
N LYS A 293 -38.59 -30.37 29.43
CA LYS A 293 -38.27 -31.76 29.03
C LYS A 293 -38.33 -32.76 30.19
N LYS A 294 -38.22 -32.28 31.44
CA LYS A 294 -38.17 -33.11 32.65
C LYS A 294 -39.50 -33.20 33.39
N TYR A 295 -40.45 -32.33 33.06
CA TYR A 295 -41.80 -32.32 33.60
C TYR A 295 -42.66 -33.40 32.93
#